data_AF-A0AAD0NZ58-F1
#
_entry.id   AF-A0AAD0NZ58-F1
#
_cell.length_a   1.000
_cell.length_b   1.000
_cell.length_c   1.000
_cell.angle_alpha   90.00
_cell.angle_beta   90.00
_cell.angle_gamma   90.00
#
_symmetry.space_group_name_H-M   'P 1'
#
loop_
_entity.id
_entity.type
_entity.pdbx_description
1 polymer ?
#
loop_
_entity_poly.entity_id
_entity_poly.type
_entity_poly.pdbx_seq_one_letter_code
_entity_poly.pdbx_strand_id
1 'polypeptide(L)'
;MTDSPWSAQRWAFVLATAVFASVWVAVAVAGPARIAGHIDAAGEVTRWDSKWVVLTGLGAVGLLIGAATMALLAWLLAATTVFSASGEASMNAWAFAVPLVVYVLALIGYTVYIAVGDRYRVRE
;
A
#
# COMPACT_ATOMS: atom_id res chain seq x y z
N MET A 1 3.10 -38.51 6.16
CA MET A 1 3.08 -37.06 6.39
C MET A 1 3.46 -36.43 5.06
N THR A 2 2.52 -35.81 4.35
CA THR A 2 2.75 -35.31 2.99
C THR A 2 3.41 -33.94 3.08
N ASP A 3 4.66 -33.83 2.66
CA ASP A 3 5.33 -32.53 2.59
C ASP A 3 4.63 -31.66 1.53
N SER A 4 4.19 -30.48 1.96
CA SER A 4 3.55 -29.50 1.08
C SER A 4 4.54 -29.09 -0.01
N PRO A 5 4.15 -29.08 -1.31
CA PRO A 5 5.01 -28.60 -2.39
C PRO A 5 5.29 -27.09 -2.32
N TRP A 6 4.64 -26.38 -1.39
CA TRP A 6 4.72 -24.94 -1.21
C TRP A 6 5.43 -24.61 0.09
N SER A 7 6.36 -23.65 0.03
CA SER A 7 7.02 -23.10 1.20
C SER A 7 6.04 -22.35 2.11
N ALA A 8 6.36 -22.25 3.39
CA ALA A 8 5.54 -21.55 4.39
C ALA A 8 5.25 -20.09 4.00
N GLN A 9 6.21 -19.38 3.38
CA GLN A 9 6.02 -18.02 2.88
C GLN A 9 4.98 -17.93 1.76
N ARG A 10 4.97 -18.89 0.82
CA ARG A 10 3.96 -18.91 -0.25
C ARG A 10 2.56 -19.14 0.31
N TRP A 11 2.44 -20.04 1.29
CA TRP A 11 1.19 -20.24 2.01
C TRP A 11 0.75 -18.98 2.77
N ALA A 12 1.65 -18.35 3.51
CA ALA A 12 1.36 -17.12 4.23
C ALA A 12 0.87 -16.01 3.29
N PHE A 13 1.51 -15.85 2.13
CA PHE A 13 1.07 -14.89 1.12
C PHE A 13 -0.34 -15.22 0.60
N VAL A 14 -0.59 -16.45 0.15
CA VAL A 14 -1.91 -16.84 -0.38
C VAL A 14 -3.01 -16.71 0.67
N LEU A 15 -2.75 -17.14 1.90
CA LEU A 15 -3.72 -17.02 2.99
C LEU A 15 -4.01 -15.55 3.30
N ALA A 16 -2.98 -14.70 3.39
CA ALA A 16 -3.15 -13.27 3.62
C ALA A 16 -3.95 -12.62 2.48
N THR A 17 -3.65 -12.94 1.22
CA THR A 17 -4.40 -12.45 0.06
C THR A 17 -5.86 -12.92 0.08
N ALA A 18 -6.09 -14.20 0.38
CA ALA A 18 -7.44 -14.75 0.47
C ALA A 18 -8.24 -14.07 1.58
N VAL A 19 -7.68 -13.94 2.77
CA VAL A 19 -8.32 -13.23 3.91
C VAL A 19 -8.63 -11.79 3.54
N PHE A 20 -7.66 -11.06 2.97
CA PHE A 20 -7.86 -9.68 2.55
C PHE A 20 -8.99 -9.56 1.51
N ALA A 21 -8.96 -10.39 0.46
CA ALA A 21 -9.99 -10.39 -0.59
C ALA A 21 -11.38 -10.75 -0.02
N SER A 22 -11.44 -11.75 0.87
CA SER A 22 -12.69 -12.14 1.54
C SER A 22 -13.26 -11.01 2.40
N VAL A 23 -12.43 -10.34 3.21
CA VAL A 23 -12.85 -9.19 4.01
C VAL A 23 -13.33 -8.05 3.11
N TRP A 24 -12.61 -7.77 2.03
CA TRP A 24 -12.99 -6.74 1.06
C TRP A 24 -14.37 -6.99 0.45
N VAL A 25 -14.60 -8.21 -0.03
CA VAL A 25 -15.88 -8.64 -0.61
C VAL A 25 -16.99 -8.62 0.44
N ALA A 26 -16.71 -9.08 1.66
CA ALA A 26 -17.68 -9.06 2.76
C ALA A 26 -18.14 -7.63 3.07
N VAL A 27 -17.22 -6.66 3.14
CA VAL A 27 -17.57 -5.25 3.35
C VAL A 27 -18.34 -4.68 2.16
N ALA A 28 -17.94 -5.01 0.93
CA ALA A 28 -18.63 -4.56 -0.28
C ALA A 28 -20.09 -5.05 -0.32
N VAL A 29 -20.33 -6.32 0.01
CA VAL A 29 -21.65 -6.97 -0.08
C VAL A 29 -22.51 -6.69 1.14
N ALA A 30 -22.02 -7.01 2.33
CA ALA A 30 -22.78 -7.00 3.58
C ALA A 30 -22.56 -5.76 4.44
N GLY A 31 -21.52 -4.96 4.15
CA GLY A 31 -21.19 -3.78 4.93
C GLY A 31 -22.25 -2.68 4.81
N PRO A 32 -22.39 -1.85 5.86
CA PRO A 32 -23.36 -0.76 5.90
C PRO A 32 -23.12 0.23 4.76
N ALA A 33 -24.19 0.83 4.22
CA ALA A 33 -24.09 1.75 3.09
C ALA A 33 -23.25 3.01 3.41
N ARG A 34 -23.23 3.42 4.69
CA ARG A 34 -22.44 4.55 5.18
C ARG A 34 -21.51 4.11 6.31
N ILE A 35 -20.34 4.71 6.37
CA ILE A 35 -19.29 4.47 7.36
C ILE A 35 -18.89 5.82 7.98
N ALA A 36 -18.53 5.83 9.26
CA ALA A 36 -18.02 7.03 9.92
C ALA A 36 -16.70 7.47 9.23
N GLY A 37 -16.74 8.62 8.56
CA GLY A 37 -15.61 9.19 7.84
C GLY A 37 -14.79 10.17 8.67
N HIS A 38 -15.42 10.80 9.66
CA HIS A 38 -14.74 11.66 10.63
C HIS A 38 -15.35 11.49 12.02
N ILE A 39 -14.47 11.25 12.99
CA ILE A 39 -14.77 11.22 14.43
C ILE A 39 -13.98 12.38 15.04
N ASP A 40 -14.65 13.22 15.82
CA ASP A 40 -14.00 14.36 16.48
C ASP A 40 -13.24 13.94 17.75
N ALA A 41 -12.64 14.92 18.43
CA ALA A 41 -11.90 14.68 19.67
C ALA A 41 -12.79 14.25 20.85
N ALA A 42 -14.10 14.48 20.79
CA ALA A 42 -15.07 14.04 21.78
C ALA A 42 -15.57 12.60 21.51
N GLY A 43 -15.24 12.04 20.34
CA GLY A 43 -15.68 10.72 19.92
C GLY A 43 -16.98 10.72 19.11
N GLU A 44 -17.52 11.90 18.77
CA GLU A 44 -18.75 12.03 18.01
C GLU A 44 -18.47 11.90 16.50
N VAL A 45 -19.36 11.20 15.80
CA VAL A 45 -19.27 11.06 14.34
C VAL A 45 -19.79 12.33 13.67
N THR A 46 -18.87 13.16 13.18
CA THR A 46 -19.18 14.45 12.54
C THR A 46 -19.33 14.36 11.02
N ARG A 47 -18.92 13.24 10.41
CA ARG A 47 -19.10 12.97 8.98
C ARG A 47 -19.38 11.50 8.68
N TRP A 48 -20.39 11.26 7.85
CA TRP A 48 -20.70 9.95 7.28
C TRP A 48 -20.34 9.91 5.80
N ASP A 49 -19.54 8.93 5.39
CA ASP A 49 -19.14 8.72 4.01
C ASP A 49 -19.75 7.43 3.45
N SER A 50 -19.85 7.34 2.13
CA SER A 50 -20.26 6.10 1.46
C SER A 50 -19.20 5.02 1.63
N LYS A 51 -19.59 3.77 1.89
CA LYS A 51 -18.64 2.63 1.95
C LYS A 51 -17.81 2.50 0.69
N TRP A 52 -18.37 2.91 -0.46
CA TRP A 52 -17.68 2.82 -1.74
C TRP A 52 -16.53 3.82 -1.84
N VAL A 53 -16.63 4.99 -1.20
CA VAL A 53 -15.53 5.95 -1.13
C VAL A 53 -14.36 5.35 -0.34
N VAL A 54 -14.66 4.66 0.77
CA VAL A 54 -13.64 3.97 1.57
C VAL A 54 -13.01 2.82 0.79
N LEU A 55 -13.82 1.95 0.17
CA LEU A 55 -13.32 0.80 -0.59
C LEU A 55 -12.50 1.22 -1.81
N THR A 56 -12.98 2.16 -2.62
CA THR A 56 -12.21 2.63 -3.79
C THR A 56 -10.98 3.42 -3.36
N GLY A 57 -11.08 4.22 -2.30
CA GLY A 57 -9.97 4.94 -1.69
C GLY A 57 -8.86 3.99 -1.26
N LEU A 58 -9.15 3.07 -0.32
CA LEU A 58 -8.18 2.07 0.13
C LEU A 58 -7.65 1.21 -1.03
N GLY A 59 -8.50 0.90 -2.02
CA GLY A 59 -8.13 0.02 -3.13
C GLY A 59 -7.12 0.69 -4.04
N ALA A 60 -7.38 1.95 -4.38
CA ALA A 60 -6.45 2.78 -5.13
C ALA A 60 -5.14 2.96 -4.36
N VAL A 61 -5.18 3.24 -3.05
CA VAL A 61 -3.97 3.36 -2.21
C VAL A 61 -3.15 2.08 -2.24
N GLY A 62 -3.80 0.93 -2.00
CA GLY A 62 -3.14 -0.37 -1.97
C GLY A 62 -2.47 -0.70 -3.30
N LEU A 63 -3.16 -0.43 -4.42
CA LEU A 63 -2.61 -0.62 -5.76
C LEU A 63 -1.42 0.32 -6.03
N LEU A 64 -1.50 1.59 -5.63
CA LEU A 64 -0.41 2.55 -5.81
C LEU A 64 0.84 2.15 -4.99
N ILE A 65 0.67 1.77 -3.72
CA ILE A 65 1.77 1.30 -2.88
C ILE A 65 2.36 0.01 -3.45
N GLY A 66 1.53 -0.93 -3.88
CA GLY A 66 1.97 -2.17 -4.52
C GLY A 66 2.78 -1.91 -5.79
N ALA A 67 2.28 -1.06 -6.69
CA ALA A 67 2.97 -0.68 -7.92
C ALA A 67 4.30 0.04 -7.65
N ALA A 68 4.32 0.98 -6.71
CA ALA A 68 5.54 1.68 -6.32
C ALA A 68 6.59 0.73 -5.73
N THR A 69 6.15 -0.25 -4.93
CA THR A 69 7.03 -1.27 -4.35
C THR A 69 7.58 -2.19 -5.43
N MET A 70 6.76 -2.64 -6.37
CA MET A 70 7.21 -3.45 -7.51
C MET A 70 8.17 -2.67 -8.42
N ALA A 71 7.94 -1.38 -8.64
CA ALA A 71 8.85 -0.51 -9.40
C ALA A 71 10.21 -0.37 -8.70
N LEU A 72 10.22 -0.18 -7.37
CA LEU A 72 11.46 -0.15 -6.59
C LEU A 72 12.21 -1.49 -6.68
N LEU A 73 11.52 -2.62 -6.50
CA LEU A 73 12.13 -3.95 -6.61
C LEU A 73 12.66 -4.22 -8.03
N ALA A 74 11.92 -3.81 -9.06
CA ALA A 74 12.36 -3.91 -10.45
C ALA A 74 13.62 -3.07 -10.73
N TRP A 75 13.67 -1.85 -10.19
CA TRP A 75 14.88 -1.02 -10.25
C TRP A 75 16.06 -1.69 -9.57
N LEU A 76 15.88 -2.20 -8.34
CA LEU A 76 16.95 -2.88 -7.60
C LEU A 76 17.46 -4.13 -8.32
N LEU A 77 16.56 -4.89 -8.95
CA LEU A 77 16.93 -6.03 -9.78
C LEU A 77 17.73 -5.59 -11.02
N ALA A 78 17.29 -4.53 -11.71
CA ALA A 78 18.02 -4.00 -12.87
C ALA A 78 19.39 -3.41 -12.47
N ALA A 79 19.48 -2.70 -11.35
CA ALA A 79 20.72 -2.12 -10.86
C ALA A 79 21.75 -3.21 -10.50
N THR A 80 21.31 -4.30 -9.87
CA THR A 80 22.18 -5.43 -9.54
C THR A 80 22.66 -6.20 -10.77
N THR A 81 21.84 -6.37 -11.80
CA THR A 81 22.26 -7.03 -13.05
C THR A 81 23.24 -6.18 -13.85
N VAL A 82 23.00 -4.86 -13.96
CA VAL A 82 23.93 -3.92 -14.60
C VAL A 82 25.26 -3.86 -13.86
N PHE A 83 25.24 -3.78 -12.52
CA PHE A 83 26.44 -3.82 -11.70
C PHE A 83 27.21 -5.14 -11.85
N SER A 84 26.51 -6.28 -11.84
CA SER A 84 27.18 -7.58 -12.01
C SER A 84 27.91 -7.68 -13.36
N ALA A 85 27.48 -6.93 -14.36
CA ALA A 85 28.12 -6.85 -15.67
C ALA A 85 29.26 -5.82 -15.77
N SER A 86 29.39 -4.87 -14.82
CA SER A 86 30.37 -3.79 -14.91
C SER A 86 31.79 -4.19 -14.47
N GLY A 87 31.94 -5.31 -13.76
CA GLY A 87 33.23 -5.76 -13.22
C GLY A 87 33.75 -4.91 -12.06
N GLU A 88 32.92 -4.01 -11.53
CA GLU A 88 33.25 -3.15 -10.40
C GLU A 88 33.21 -3.92 -9.06
N ALA A 89 34.02 -3.49 -8.09
CA ALA A 89 34.14 -4.17 -6.79
C ALA A 89 32.94 -3.95 -5.85
N SER A 90 32.16 -2.88 -6.05
CA SER A 90 31.00 -2.54 -5.21
C SER A 90 30.00 -1.64 -5.94
N MET A 91 28.70 -1.87 -5.72
CA MET A 91 27.65 -1.07 -6.34
C MET A 91 27.69 0.38 -5.87
N ASN A 92 27.45 1.32 -6.79
CA ASN A 92 27.31 2.73 -6.44
C ASN A 92 26.19 2.93 -5.41
N ALA A 93 26.53 3.44 -4.23
CA ALA A 93 25.57 3.68 -3.15
C ALA A 93 24.39 4.56 -3.57
N TRP A 94 24.60 5.51 -4.50
CA TRP A 94 23.55 6.38 -4.99
C TRP A 94 22.52 5.67 -5.88
N ALA A 95 22.91 4.61 -6.59
CA ALA A 95 21.99 3.79 -7.39
C ALA A 95 20.97 3.06 -6.52
N PHE A 96 21.28 2.85 -5.24
CA PHE A 96 20.34 2.34 -4.23
C PHE A 96 19.63 3.46 -3.47
N ALA A 97 20.40 4.44 -2.97
CA ALA A 97 19.89 5.45 -2.05
C ALA A 97 18.84 6.36 -2.69
N VAL A 98 19.04 6.79 -3.95
CA VAL A 98 18.10 7.72 -4.61
C VAL A 98 16.70 7.11 -4.78
N PRO A 99 16.53 5.93 -5.42
CA PRO A 99 15.20 5.32 -5.55
C PRO A 99 14.53 5.04 -4.21
N LEU A 100 15.31 4.60 -3.21
CA LEU A 100 14.78 4.34 -1.87
C LEU A 100 14.26 5.63 -1.22
N VAL A 101 15.04 6.72 -1.26
CA VAL A 101 14.63 8.01 -0.71
C VAL A 101 13.40 8.53 -1.43
N VAL A 102 13.34 8.44 -2.76
CA VAL A 102 12.16 8.85 -3.54
C VAL A 102 10.93 8.05 -3.13
N TYR A 103 11.05 6.73 -2.98
CA TYR A 103 9.96 5.87 -2.51
C TYR A 103 9.48 6.26 -1.10
N VAL A 104 10.40 6.47 -0.17
CA VAL A 104 10.09 6.87 1.21
C VAL A 104 9.42 8.24 1.25
N LEU A 105 9.94 9.22 0.51
CA LEU A 105 9.35 10.56 0.42
C LEU A 105 7.96 10.51 -0.21
N ALA A 106 7.73 9.67 -1.21
CA ALA A 106 6.41 9.48 -1.79
C ALA A 106 5.42 8.89 -0.75
N LEU A 107 5.83 7.91 0.04
CA LEU A 107 5.01 7.34 1.11
C LEU A 107 4.70 8.34 2.22
N ILE A 108 5.71 9.09 2.67
CA ILE A 108 5.53 10.14 3.70
C ILE A 108 4.61 11.23 3.16
N GLY A 109 4.88 11.74 1.96
CA GLY A 109 4.06 12.76 1.32
C GLY A 109 2.62 12.31 1.16
N TYR A 110 2.39 11.06 0.76
CA TYR A 110 1.06 10.49 0.65
C TYR A 110 0.38 10.34 2.02
N THR A 111 1.12 9.89 3.04
CA THR A 111 0.59 9.76 4.42
C THR A 111 0.20 11.12 4.99
N VAL A 112 0.99 12.16 4.74
CA VAL A 112 0.65 13.54 5.12
C VAL A 112 -0.57 14.03 4.34
N TYR A 113 -0.62 13.75 3.03
CA TYR A 113 -1.76 14.12 2.18
C TYR A 113 -3.08 13.56 2.72
N ILE A 114 -3.13 12.27 3.08
CA ILE A 114 -4.34 11.66 3.65
C ILE A 114 -4.65 12.17 5.08
N ALA A 115 -3.62 12.46 5.89
CA ALA A 115 -3.82 12.91 7.27
C ALA A 115 -4.34 14.36 7.36
N VAL A 116 -3.97 15.21 6.39
CA VAL A 116 -4.26 16.65 6.40
C VAL A 116 -5.33 17.05 5.39
N GLY A 117 -5.38 16.41 4.22
CA GLY A 117 -6.13 16.88 3.04
C GLY A 117 -7.65 16.99 3.22
N ASP A 118 -8.21 16.30 4.21
CA ASP A 118 -9.66 16.29 4.46
C ASP A 118 -10.12 17.29 5.53
N ARG A 119 -9.19 17.86 6.32
CA ARG A 119 -9.54 18.78 7.42
C ARG A 119 -9.95 20.18 6.94
N TYR A 120 -9.77 20.50 5.66
CA TYR A 120 -9.94 21.87 5.13
C TYR A 120 -10.85 22.00 3.92
N ARG A 121 -11.54 20.93 3.51
CA ARG A 121 -12.44 21.02 2.36
C ARG A 121 -13.75 21.70 2.78
N VAL A 122 -13.86 22.99 2.51
CA VAL A 122 -15.12 23.75 2.65
C VAL A 122 -16.16 23.06 1.77
N ARG A 123 -17.30 22.69 2.38
CA ARG A 123 -18.45 22.14 1.66
C ARG A 123 -19.05 23.27 0.82
N GLU A 124 -19.08 23.10 -0.49
CA GLU A 124 -20.00 23.81 -1.39
C GLU A 124 -21.39 23.16 -1.32
#